data_AF-X1N987-F1
#
_entry.id   AF-X1N987-F1
#
_cell.length_a   1.000
_cell.length_b   1.000
_cell.length_c   1.000
_cell.angle_alpha   90.00
_cell.angle_beta   90.00
_cell.angle_gamma   90.00
#
_symmetry.space_group_name_H-M   'P 1'
#
loop_
_entity.id
_entity.type
_entity.pdbx_description
1 polymer ?
#
loop_
_entity_poly.entity_id
_entity_poly.type
_entity_poly.pdbx_seq_one_letter_code
_entity_poly.pdbx_strand_id
1 'polypeptide(L)' 'GIGCNPVITKAIGYILTDEKINGSVHVAFGFNKSFGGTSTSQMHWDFVTAPNANITVEYKDGTKRTIMENGKLI' A
#
# COMPACT_ATOMS: atom_id res chain seq x y z
N GLY A 1 -2.24 0.23 1.60
CA GLY A 1 -1.62 1.56 1.75
C GLY A 1 -0.63 1.81 0.62
N ILE A 2 -0.26 3.07 0.40
CA ILE A 2 0.81 3.46 -0.52
C ILE A 2 1.97 3.98 0.33
N GLY A 3 3.17 3.42 0.15
CA GLY A 3 4.36 3.84 0.84
C GLY A 3 4.94 5.10 0.21
N CYS A 4 5.17 6.13 1.03
CA CYS A 4 5.56 7.48 0.58
C CYS A 4 6.76 8.05 1.36
N ASN A 5 7.48 7.24 2.14
CA ASN A 5 8.64 7.72 2.91
C ASN A 5 9.93 7.51 2.10
N PRO A 6 10.55 8.58 1.54
CA PRO A 6 11.73 8.46 0.69
C PRO A 6 13.00 8.07 1.46
N VAL A 7 12.99 8.16 2.80
CA VAL A 7 14.13 7.81 3.65
C VAL A 7 14.26 6.29 3.83
N ILE A 8 13.16 5.55 3.69
CA ILE A 8 13.16 4.09 3.85
C ILE A 8 13.38 3.46 2.47
N THR A 9 14.58 2.96 2.25
CA THR A 9 15.03 2.50 0.92
C THR A 9 15.07 0.98 0.76
N LYS A 10 14.90 0.23 1.85
CA LYS A 10 14.91 -1.24 1.84
C LYS A 10 14.04 -1.80 2.97
N ALA A 11 13.49 -2.98 2.73
CA ALA A 11 12.82 -3.77 3.77
C ALA A 11 13.85 -4.27 4.79
N ILE A 12 13.46 -4.25 6.06
CA ILE A 12 14.26 -4.77 7.18
C ILE A 12 13.57 -5.92 7.92
N GLY A 13 12.39 -6.34 7.45
CA GLY A 13 11.58 -7.36 8.12
C GLY A 13 10.77 -6.80 9.29
N TYR A 14 10.64 -5.48 9.39
CA TYR A 14 9.85 -4.82 10.41
C TYR A 14 8.71 -4.07 9.77
N ILE A 15 7.49 -4.58 9.96
CA ILE A 15 6.36 -4.17 9.14
C ILE A 15 6.02 -2.68 9.24
N LEU A 16 6.15 -2.08 10.43
CA LEU A 16 5.82 -0.67 10.64
C LEU A 16 6.70 0.28 9.82
N THR A 17 7.93 -0.11 9.51
CA THR A 17 8.82 0.64 8.63
C THR A 17 8.67 0.20 7.18
N ASP A 18 8.57 -1.11 6.95
CA ASP A 18 8.57 -1.68 5.59
C ASP A 18 7.34 -1.22 4.80
N GLU A 19 6.17 -1.11 5.44
CA GLU A 19 4.95 -0.61 4.78
C GLU A 19 5.03 0.85 4.33
N LYS A 20 6.04 1.60 4.79
CA LYS A 20 6.22 3.02 4.49
C LYS A 20 7.24 3.27 3.38
N ILE A 21 7.97 2.26 2.89
CA ILE A 21 8.97 2.36 1.81
C ILE A 21 8.40 3.15 0.63
N ASN A 22 9.10 4.21 0.18
CA ASN A 22 8.63 4.99 -0.94
C ASN A 22 8.44 4.13 -2.20
N GLY A 23 7.28 4.27 -2.84
CA GLY A 23 6.97 3.56 -4.07
C GLY A 23 6.59 2.09 -3.86
N SER A 24 6.31 1.68 -2.62
CA SER A 24 5.70 0.38 -2.31
C SER A 24 4.18 0.49 -2.19
N VAL A 25 3.51 -0.65 -2.27
CA VAL A 25 2.10 -0.82 -1.92
C VAL A 25 2.03 -1.86 -0.81
N HIS A 26 1.29 -1.56 0.27
CA HIS A 26 0.84 -2.62 1.20
C HIS A 26 -0.59 -3.03 0.88
N VAL A 27 -0.89 -4.30 1.09
CA VAL A 27 -2.26 -4.82 1.20
C VAL A 27 -2.32 -5.75 2.41
N ALA A 28 -3.33 -5.58 3.25
CA ALA A 28 -3.56 -6.42 4.43
C ALA A 28 -4.72 -7.38 4.19
N PHE A 29 -4.55 -8.65 4.58
CA PHE A 29 -5.64 -9.61 4.67
C PHE A 29 -6.09 -9.78 6.11
N GLY A 30 -7.40 -9.83 6.33
CA GLY A 30 -7.99 -10.14 7.62
C GLY A 30 -8.87 -9.04 8.18
N PHE A 31 -8.74 -8.78 9.48
CA PHE A 31 -9.67 -7.96 10.26
C PHE A 31 -9.64 -6.50 9.83
N ASN A 32 -10.82 -5.93 9.59
CA ASN A 32 -10.96 -4.50 9.33
C ASN A 32 -12.19 -3.83 9.99
N LYS A 33 -12.87 -4.50 10.93
CA LYS A 33 -14.03 -3.94 11.63
C LYS A 33 -13.71 -2.65 12.39
N SER A 34 -12.52 -2.53 12.99
CA SER A 34 -12.06 -1.28 13.65
C SER A 34 -11.91 -0.10 12.69
N PHE A 35 -11.80 -0.37 11.38
CA PHE A 35 -11.70 0.64 10.32
C PHE A 35 -13.04 0.87 9.60
N GLY A 36 -14.15 0.32 10.11
CA GLY A 36 -15.48 0.44 9.49
C GLY A 36 -15.78 -0.57 8.38
N GLY A 37 -14.91 -1.56 8.16
CA GLY A 37 -15.14 -2.63 7.19
C GLY A 37 -16.02 -3.77 7.72
N THR A 38 -16.28 -4.76 6.86
CA THR A 38 -17.12 -5.93 7.18
C THR A 38 -16.34 -7.20 7.46
N SER A 39 -15.03 -7.22 7.23
CA SER A 39 -14.16 -8.40 7.36
C SER A 39 -13.87 -8.70 8.83
N THR A 40 -14.24 -9.91 9.24
CA THR A 40 -13.99 -10.46 10.58
C THR A 40 -12.90 -11.54 10.48
N SER A 41 -11.82 -11.38 11.23
CA SER A 41 -10.73 -12.35 11.33
C SER A 41 -10.01 -12.14 12.68
N GLN A 42 -9.26 -13.15 13.12
CA GLN A 42 -8.33 -13.00 14.26
C GLN A 42 -6.97 -12.43 13.85
N MET A 43 -6.73 -12.31 12.55
CA MET A 43 -5.47 -11.83 11.99
C MET A 43 -5.66 -10.53 11.21
N HIS A 44 -4.61 -9.73 11.15
CA HIS A 44 -4.41 -8.65 10.21
C HIS A 44 -2.99 -8.80 9.70
N TRP A 45 -2.83 -9.25 8.46
CA TRP A 45 -1.53 -9.63 7.93
C TRP A 45 -1.18 -8.80 6.71
N ASP A 46 -0.15 -7.98 6.85
CA ASP A 46 0.33 -7.08 5.82
C ASP A 46 1.30 -7.76 4.87
N PHE A 47 1.13 -7.45 3.58
CA PHE A 47 2.06 -7.78 2.52
C PHE A 47 2.50 -6.49 1.85
N VAL A 48 3.80 -6.32 1.67
CA VAL A 48 4.41 -5.12 1.08
C VAL A 48 5.10 -5.51 -0.21
N THR A 49 4.83 -4.79 -1.29
CA THR A 49 5.54 -4.99 -2.56
C THR A 49 6.97 -4.48 -2.47
N ALA A 50 7.83 -4.93 -3.39
CA ALA A 50 9.07 -4.21 -3.67
C ALA A 50 8.77 -2.73 -4.03
N PRO A 51 9.75 -1.82 -3.82
CA PRO A 51 9.66 -0.48 -4.38
C PRO A 51 9.56 -0.56 -5.92
N ASN A 52 9.06 0.51 -6.53
CA ASN A 52 8.80 0.65 -7.97
C ASN A 52 7.40 0.19 -8.44
N ALA A 53 6.38 0.29 -7.57
CA ALA A 53 5.00 0.04 -7.99
C ALA A 53 4.52 1.06 -9.04
N ASN A 54 3.63 0.61 -9.92
CA ASN A 54 2.83 1.45 -10.80
C ASN A 54 1.40 1.48 -10.28
N ILE A 55 0.81 2.66 -10.15
CA ILE A 55 -0.56 2.82 -9.62
C ILE A 55 -1.39 3.63 -10.61
N THR A 56 -2.46 3.01 -11.09
CA THR A 56 -3.53 3.69 -11.83
C THR A 56 -4.80 3.60 -10.99
N VAL A 57 -5.38 4.77 -10.70
CA VAL A 57 -6.68 4.85 -10.03
C VAL A 57 -7.78 4.89 -11.07
N GLU A 58 -8.87 4.17 -10.78
CA GLU A 58 -10.12 4.27 -11.51
C GLU A 58 -11.12 5.01 -10.61
N TYR A 59 -11.64 6.14 -11.11
CA TYR A 59 -12.63 6.93 -10.42
C TYR A 59 -14.03 6.34 -10.61
N LYS A 60 -15.00 6.79 -9.80
CA LYS A 60 -16.38 6.28 -9.84
C LYS A 60 -17.10 6.54 -11.17
N ASP A 61 -16.67 7.55 -11.93
CA ASP A 61 -17.17 7.86 -13.26
C ASP A 61 -16.50 7.01 -14.37
N GLY A 62 -15.63 6.08 -14.00
CA GLY A 62 -14.88 5.21 -14.91
C GLY A 62 -13.62 5.85 -15.51
N THR A 63 -13.35 7.14 -15.23
CA THR A 63 -12.11 7.77 -15.67
C THR A 63 -10.91 7.17 -14.95
N LYS A 64 -9.76 7.13 -15.64
CA LYS A 64 -8.53 6.54 -15.11
C LYS A 64 -7.41 7.58 -15.06
N ARG A 65 -6.62 7.54 -13.99
CA ARG A 65 -5.42 8.37 -13.85
C ARG A 65 -4.29 7.54 -13.26
N THR A 66 -3.14 7.55 -13.92
CA THR A 66 -1.90 7.08 -13.31
C THR A 66 -1.45 8.11 -12.27
N ILE A 67 -1.15 7.64 -11.06
CA ILE A 67 -0.70 8.47 -9.92
C ILE A 67 0.67 8.06 -9.40
N MET A 68 1.19 6.92 -9.84
CA MET A 68 2.54 6.48 -9.54
C MET A 68 3.10 5.69 -10.71
N GLU A 69 4.32 6.01 -11.12
CA GLU A 69 5.07 5.29 -12.14
C GLU A 69 6.48 4.98 -11.63
N ASN A 70 6.89 3.71 -11.72
CA ASN A 70 8.16 3.20 -11.21
C ASN A 70 8.47 3.69 -9.78
N GLY A 71 7.46 3.65 -8.90
CA GLY A 71 7.61 4.03 -7.49
C GLY A 71 7.68 5.54 -7.22
N LYS A 72 7.46 6.39 -8.23
CA LYS A 72 7.42 7.84 -8.11
C LYS A 72 5.99 8.34 -8.31
N LEU A 73 5.48 9.13 -7.36
CA LEU A 73 4.18 9.79 -7.48
C LEU A 73 4.22 10.85 -8.60
N ILE A 74 3.12 10.98 -9.35
CA ILE A 74 2.97 11.90 -10.49
C ILE A 74 1.77 12.84 -10.38
#